data_AF-A0A516X7Z4-F1
#
_entry.id   AF-A0A516X7Z4-F1
#
_cell.length_a   1.000
_cell.length_b   1.000
_cell.length_c   1.000
_cell.angle_alpha   90.00
_cell.angle_beta   90.00
_cell.angle_gamma   90.00
#
_symmetry.space_group_name_H-M   'P 1'
#
loop_
_entity.id
_entity.type
_entity.pdbx_description
1 polymer ?
#
loop_
_entity_poly.entity_id
_entity_poly.type
_entity_poly.pdbx_seq_one_letter_code
_entity_poly.pdbx_strand_id
1 'polypeptide(L)'
;MWDGMDELDPAWADEYMSAVIEPYESGVLTPKTVQLLCIAVDASCTHLFAPGVRRHIRAALDMGVTPEEIFEVLKLCTTVGIHSMNVGLPILREEAGRTHS
;
A
#
# COMPACT_ATOMS: atom_id res chain seq x y z
N MET A 1 4.56 -0.82 19.28
CA MET A 1 4.25 -1.69 18.09
C MET A 1 5.51 -2.41 17.64
N TRP A 2 6.67 -1.79 17.78
CA TRP A 2 7.96 -2.38 17.41
C TRP A 2 8.72 -3.01 18.59
N ASP A 3 8.28 -2.75 19.83
CA ASP A 3 8.95 -3.18 21.07
C ASP A 3 9.14 -4.71 21.16
N GLY A 4 8.25 -5.49 20.53
CA GLY A 4 8.36 -6.95 20.50
C GLY A 4 9.38 -7.50 19.49
N MET A 5 9.84 -6.70 18.52
CA MET A 5 10.88 -7.12 17.58
C MET A 5 12.28 -7.03 18.21
N ASP A 6 12.54 -5.95 18.94
CA ASP A 6 13.81 -5.73 19.63
C ASP A 6 14.08 -6.82 20.69
N GLU A 7 13.04 -7.29 21.40
CA GLU A 7 13.17 -8.37 22.39
C GLU A 7 13.52 -9.74 21.77
N LEU A 8 13.12 -9.98 20.51
CA LEU A 8 13.28 -11.27 19.84
C LEU A 8 14.61 -11.37 19.08
N ASP A 9 14.96 -10.33 18.32
CA ASP A 9 16.20 -10.27 17.55
C ASP A 9 16.59 -8.79 17.32
N PRO A 10 17.42 -8.22 18.22
CA PRO A 10 17.83 -6.82 18.12
C PRO A 10 18.57 -6.49 16.83
N ALA A 11 19.42 -7.41 16.34
CA ALA A 11 20.21 -7.16 15.15
C ALA A 11 19.31 -7.11 13.91
N TRP A 12 18.34 -8.01 13.82
CA TRP A 12 17.36 -7.97 12.74
C TRP A 12 16.44 -6.75 12.84
N ALA A 13 16.03 -6.34 14.04
CA ALA A 13 15.21 -5.16 14.23
C ALA A 13 15.92 -3.88 13.75
N ASP A 14 17.20 -3.71 14.09
CA ASP A 14 18.03 -2.59 13.61
C ASP A 14 18.14 -2.58 12.08
N GLU A 15 18.41 -3.74 11.47
CA GLU A 15 18.47 -3.87 10.00
C GLU A 15 17.13 -3.56 9.33
N TYR A 16 16.03 -4.07 9.88
CA TYR A 16 14.68 -3.81 9.39
C TYR A 16 14.35 -2.31 9.47
N MET A 17 14.64 -1.65 10.59
CA MET A 17 14.38 -0.23 10.77
C MET A 17 15.21 0.62 9.80
N SER A 18 16.48 0.27 9.57
CA SER A 18 17.31 0.91 8.55
C SER A 18 16.66 0.81 7.16
N ALA A 19 16.21 -0.38 6.77
CA ALA A 19 15.54 -0.59 5.48
C ALA A 19 14.21 0.18 5.35
N VAL A 20 13.44 0.30 6.43
CA VAL A 20 12.17 1.04 6.45
C VAL A 20 12.37 2.55 6.38
N ILE A 21 13.47 3.07 6.96
CA ILE A 21 13.76 4.51 7.01
C ILE A 21 14.41 4.98 5.70
N GLU A 22 15.20 4.14 5.02
CA GLU A 22 15.93 4.51 3.80
C GLU A 22 15.10 5.24 2.72
N PRO A 23 13.84 4.85 2.40
CA PRO A 23 13.03 5.59 1.44
C PRO A 23 12.75 7.05 1.84
N TYR A 24 12.74 7.37 3.14
CA TYR A 24 12.54 8.72 3.66
C TYR A 24 13.83 9.55 3.65
N GLU A 25 15.00 8.92 3.81
CA GLU A 25 16.30 9.60 3.96
C GLU A 25 17.09 9.70 2.64
N SER A 26 16.91 8.74 1.72
CA SER A 26 17.66 8.68 0.46
C SER A 26 17.52 9.90 -0.45
N GLY A 27 16.50 10.74 -0.23
CA GLY A 27 16.22 11.93 -1.04
C GLY A 27 15.68 11.65 -2.46
N VAL A 28 15.55 10.37 -2.84
CA VAL A 28 14.97 9.96 -4.13
C VAL A 28 13.48 10.26 -4.20
N LEU A 29 12.77 10.04 -3.10
CA LEU A 29 11.36 10.39 -2.93
C LEU A 29 11.23 11.45 -1.85
N THR A 30 10.25 12.34 -2.01
CA THR A 30 9.91 13.25 -0.92
C THR A 30 9.27 12.46 0.23
N PRO A 31 9.48 12.85 1.49
CA PRO A 31 8.79 12.22 2.62
C PRO A 31 7.27 12.16 2.46
N LYS A 32 6.67 13.18 1.81
CA LYS A 32 5.26 13.21 1.44
C LYS A 32 4.89 12.06 0.49
N THR A 33 5.67 11.85 -0.56
CA THR A 33 5.46 10.75 -1.52
C THR A 33 5.53 9.40 -0.83
N VAL A 34 6.52 9.19 0.06
CA VAL A 34 6.64 7.93 0.80
C VAL A 34 5.42 7.69 1.68
N GLN A 35 4.91 8.70 2.41
CA GLN A 35 3.69 8.55 3.21
C GLN A 35 2.47 8.20 2.37
N LEU A 36 2.28 8.85 1.22
CA LEU A 36 1.18 8.54 0.31
C LEU A 36 1.27 7.12 -0.25
N LEU A 37 2.48 6.62 -0.52
CA LEU A 37 2.71 5.22 -0.92
C LEU A 37 2.37 4.25 0.22
N CYS A 38 2.77 4.53 1.46
CA CYS A 38 2.40 3.71 2.61
C CYS A 38 0.86 3.63 2.79
N ILE A 39 0.15 4.76 2.63
CA ILE A 39 -1.32 4.78 2.64
C ILE A 39 -1.87 3.86 1.53
N ALA A 40 -1.33 3.97 0.31
CA ALA A 40 -1.80 3.17 -0.83
C ALA A 40 -1.62 1.66 -0.61
N VAL A 41 -0.47 1.26 -0.07
CA VAL A 41 -0.14 -0.14 0.24
C VAL A 41 -1.09 -0.69 1.30
N ASP A 42 -1.26 0.03 2.41
CA ASP A 42 -2.10 -0.43 3.52
C ASP A 42 -3.60 -0.43 3.16
N ALA A 43 -4.04 0.52 2.34
CA ALA A 43 -5.45 0.66 1.95
C ALA A 43 -5.87 -0.24 0.78
N SER A 44 -4.92 -0.80 0.03
CA SER A 44 -5.22 -1.71 -1.09
C SER A 44 -6.14 -2.86 -0.65
N CYS A 45 -7.08 -3.28 -1.50
CA CYS A 45 -7.99 -4.39 -1.22
C CYS A 45 -7.28 -5.75 -1.05
N THR A 46 -6.01 -5.84 -1.47
CA THR A 46 -5.14 -7.00 -1.25
C THR A 46 -4.48 -7.01 0.12
N HIS A 47 -4.57 -5.92 0.90
CA HIS A 47 -3.90 -5.79 2.20
C HIS A 47 -4.84 -5.36 3.33
N LEU A 48 -5.58 -4.27 3.17
CA LEU A 48 -6.59 -3.75 4.12
C LEU A 48 -6.08 -3.62 5.57
N PHE A 49 -4.84 -3.16 5.75
CA PHE A 49 -4.23 -3.02 7.08
C PHE A 49 -4.64 -1.72 7.76
N ALA A 50 -5.82 -1.71 8.37
CA ALA A 50 -6.41 -0.52 9.00
C ALA A 50 -5.52 0.23 10.01
N PRO A 51 -4.70 -0.43 10.87
CA PRO A 51 -3.79 0.28 11.76
C PRO A 51 -2.75 1.13 11.01
N GLY A 52 -2.17 0.57 9.94
CA GLY A 52 -1.21 1.26 9.08
C GLY A 52 -1.84 2.43 8.34
N VAL A 53 -3.00 2.23 7.71
CA VAL A 53 -3.78 3.32 7.06
C VAL A 53 -3.96 4.50 8.01
N ARG A 54 -4.40 4.26 9.25
CA ARG A 54 -4.62 5.33 10.25
C ARG A 54 -3.32 6.03 10.64
N ARG A 55 -2.23 5.28 10.82
CA ARG A 55 -0.91 5.81 11.16
C ARG A 55 -0.39 6.72 10.05
N HIS A 56 -0.40 6.25 8.81
CA HIS A 56 0.16 6.98 7.66
C HIS A 56 -0.70 8.17 7.24
N ILE A 57 -2.04 8.08 7.33
CA ILE A 57 -2.91 9.24 7.14
C ILE A 57 -2.61 10.33 8.16
N ARG A 58 -2.45 9.98 9.45
CA ARG A 58 -2.11 10.97 10.48
C ARG A 58 -0.76 11.64 10.20
N ALA A 59 0.27 10.85 9.91
CA ALA A 59 1.59 11.38 9.57
C ALA A 59 1.56 12.28 8.33
N ALA A 60 0.80 11.91 7.28
CA ALA A 60 0.64 12.73 6.09
C ALA A 60 -0.03 14.09 6.40
N LEU A 61 -1.10 14.08 7.22
CA LEU A 61 -1.77 15.31 7.66
C LEU A 61 -0.83 16.20 8.48
N ASP A 62 -0.03 15.62 9.38
CA ASP A 62 0.96 16.36 10.19
C ASP A 62 2.04 17.03 9.31
N MET A 63 2.30 16.48 8.11
CA MET A 63 3.21 17.02 7.11
C MET A 63 2.55 18.04 6.15
N GLY A 64 1.28 18.37 6.36
CA GLY A 64 0.53 19.32 5.54
C GLY A 64 -0.01 18.73 4.22
N VAL A 65 -0.06 17.41 4.09
CA VAL A 65 -0.77 16.77 2.97
C VAL A 65 -2.26 17.00 3.13
N THR A 66 -2.93 17.37 2.04
CA THR A 66 -4.35 17.72 2.10
C THR A 66 -5.25 16.48 2.18
N PRO A 67 -6.44 16.56 2.80
CA PRO A 67 -7.44 15.50 2.74
C PRO A 67 -7.80 15.09 1.30
N GLU A 68 -7.79 16.04 0.36
CA GLU A 68 -8.06 15.81 -1.06
C GLU A 68 -7.01 14.90 -1.71
N GLU A 69 -5.72 15.15 -1.45
CA GLU A 69 -4.63 14.30 -1.94
C GLU A 69 -4.69 12.89 -1.36
N ILE A 70 -5.01 12.77 -0.07
CA ILE A 70 -5.20 11.47 0.59
C ILE A 70 -6.39 10.73 -0.03
N PHE A 71 -7.50 11.42 -0.23
CA PHE A 71 -8.68 10.84 -0.87
C PHE A 71 -8.41 10.44 -2.32
N GLU A 72 -7.54 11.15 -3.03
CA GLU A 72 -7.09 10.77 -4.37
C GLU A 72 -6.35 9.43 -4.35
N VAL A 73 -5.43 9.22 -3.40
CA VAL A 73 -4.76 7.91 -3.22
C VAL A 73 -5.78 6.80 -2.95
N LEU A 74 -6.77 7.04 -2.08
CA LEU A 74 -7.80 6.03 -1.78
C LEU A 74 -8.64 5.68 -3.02
N LYS A 75 -8.96 6.66 -3.88
CA LYS A 75 -9.62 6.38 -5.17
C LYS A 75 -8.75 5.49 -6.05
N LEU A 76 -7.43 5.76 -6.12
CA LEU A 76 -6.50 4.92 -6.89
C LEU A 76 -6.46 3.48 -6.37
N CYS A 77 -6.53 3.25 -5.05
CA CYS A 77 -6.60 1.90 -4.50
C CYS A 77 -7.80 1.08 -5.03
N THR A 78 -8.91 1.74 -5.37
CA THR A 78 -10.09 1.04 -5.90
C THR A 78 -9.87 0.45 -7.29
N THR A 79 -8.91 0.99 -8.07
CA THR A 79 -8.66 0.52 -9.44
C THR A 79 -8.03 -0.87 -9.45
N VAL A 80 -7.43 -1.33 -8.36
CA VAL A 80 -6.90 -2.71 -8.23
C VAL A 80 -7.98 -3.76 -8.53
N GLY A 81 -9.25 -3.47 -8.26
CA GLY A 81 -10.37 -4.38 -8.56
C GLY A 81 -10.55 -4.71 -10.04
N ILE A 82 -10.09 -3.86 -10.97
CA ILE A 82 -10.21 -4.12 -12.41
C ILE A 82 -9.39 -5.35 -12.85
N HIS A 83 -8.37 -5.74 -12.09
CA HIS A 83 -7.54 -6.91 -12.39
C HIS A 83 -8.36 -8.20 -12.42
N SER A 84 -9.43 -8.31 -11.61
CA SER A 84 -10.36 -9.44 -11.68
C SER A 84 -11.04 -9.55 -13.04
N MET A 85 -11.41 -8.43 -13.67
CA MET A 85 -12.01 -8.42 -15.00
C MET A 85 -10.98 -8.71 -16.09
N ASN A 86 -9.77 -8.18 -15.96
CA ASN A 86 -8.69 -8.44 -16.92
C ASN A 86 -8.35 -9.94 -17.04
N VAL A 87 -8.45 -10.67 -15.92
CA VAL A 87 -8.27 -12.12 -15.90
C VAL A 87 -9.55 -12.87 -16.27
N GLY A 88 -10.69 -12.45 -15.72
CA GLY A 88 -11.96 -13.17 -15.86
C GLY A 88 -12.57 -13.09 -17.26
N LEU A 89 -12.45 -11.96 -17.95
CA LEU A 89 -13.09 -11.76 -19.26
C LEU A 89 -12.50 -12.67 -20.36
N PRO A 90 -11.16 -12.83 -20.50
CA PRO A 90 -10.59 -13.81 -21.42
C PRO A 90 -11.06 -15.25 -21.17
N ILE A 91 -11.10 -15.67 -19.89
CA ILE A 91 -11.56 -17.01 -19.49
C ILE A 91 -13.02 -17.21 -19.86
N LEU A 92 -13.88 -16.24 -19.53
CA LEU A 92 -15.30 -16.30 -19.88
C LEU A 92 -15.51 -16.44 -21.39
N ARG A 93 -14.74 -15.70 -22.20
CA ARG A 93 -14.81 -15.79 -23.66
C ARG A 93 -14.40 -17.17 -24.19
N GLU A 94 -13.37 -17.77 -23.59
CA GLU A 94 -12.91 -19.12 -23.93
C GLU A 94 -13.99 -20.18 -23.64
N GLU A 95 -14.57 -20.17 -22.44
CA GLU A 95 -15.59 -21.15 -22.04
C GLU A 95 -16.91 -20.98 -22.82
N ALA A 96 -17.30 -19.74 -23.11
CA ALA A 96 -18.45 -19.47 -23.97
C ALA A 96 -18.26 -20.04 -25.39
N GLY A 97 -17.05 -19.96 -25.95
CA GLY A 97 -16.72 -20.54 -27.25
C GLY A 97 -16.77 -22.07 -27.26
N ARG A 98 -16.33 -22.72 -26.18
CA ARG A 98 -16.37 -24.19 -26.03
C ARG A 98 -17.80 -24.76 -25.95
N THR A 99 -18.74 -23.99 -25.38
CA THR A 99 -20.15 -24.42 -25.26
C THR A 99 -20.89 -24.38 -26.61
N HIS A 100 -20.32 -23.72 -27.62
CA HIS A 100 -20.90 -23.56 -28.95
C HIS A 100 -20.19 -24.37 -30.06
N SER A 101 -19.26 -25.27 -29.72
CA SER A 101 -18.61 -26.22 -30.65
C SER A 101 -19.07 -27.66 -30.39
#